data_AF-A0A6G4QEG7-F1
#
_entry.id   AF-A0A6G4QEG7-F1
#
_cell.length_a   1.000
_cell.length_b   1.000
_cell.length_c   1.000
_cell.angle_alpha   90.00
_cell.angle_beta   90.00
_cell.angle_gamma   90.00
#
_symmetry.space_group_name_H-M   'P 1'
#
loop_
_entity.id
_entity.type
_entity.pdbx_description
1 polymer ?
#
loop_
_entity_poly.entity_id
_entity_poly.type
_entity_poly.pdbx_seq_one_letter_code
_entity_poly.pdbx_strand_id
1 'polypeptide(L)'
;MKITGQAQFTKETNQEKFYNGSAGFQAGEFTVKVKNIEFNDRENRYFTIVFENDEGKQYKHNQFVPPYKYDFQEKQLIELVTRLGIKLNLPSLDFDTNDLIGKFCHLVLKWKFNEDEGKYFTDFSFIKPFKKGDDVVNKPIPKTDKQKAEENNGAQQQTSMSQQSNPFESSGQFGYDDQDLAF
;
A
#
# COMPACT_ATOMS: atom_id res chain seq x y z
N MET A 1 -12.77 -20.31 -29.34
CA MET A 1 -11.45 -20.96 -29.19
C MET A 1 -11.32 -21.40 -27.73
N LYS A 2 -11.06 -22.68 -27.45
CA LYS A 2 -10.87 -23.20 -26.08
C LYS A 2 -9.39 -23.53 -25.91
N ILE A 3 -8.78 -23.02 -24.84
CA ILE A 3 -7.38 -23.30 -24.51
C ILE A 3 -7.38 -24.41 -23.46
N THR A 4 -6.60 -25.47 -23.70
CA THR A 4 -6.45 -26.63 -22.82
C THR A 4 -4.98 -26.77 -22.43
N GLY A 5 -4.70 -26.89 -21.13
CA GLY A 5 -3.37 -27.09 -20.57
C GLY A 5 -3.44 -27.30 -19.06
N GLN A 6 -2.41 -27.90 -18.46
CA GLN A 6 -2.31 -28.14 -17.01
C GLN A 6 -1.19 -27.28 -16.40
N ALA A 7 -1.45 -26.64 -15.27
CA ALA A 7 -0.43 -25.91 -14.52
C ALA A 7 0.61 -26.90 -13.96
N GLN A 8 1.90 -26.67 -14.23
CA GLN A 8 2.97 -27.58 -13.83
C GLN A 8 3.42 -27.40 -12.37
N PHE A 9 3.27 -26.19 -11.81
CA PHE A 9 3.82 -25.84 -10.49
C PHE A 9 2.75 -25.54 -9.44
N THR A 10 1.59 -25.03 -9.86
CA THR A 10 0.52 -24.63 -8.94
C THR A 10 -0.67 -25.56 -9.10
N LYS A 11 -0.98 -26.33 -8.04
CA LYS A 11 -2.07 -27.32 -8.03
C LYS A 11 -3.30 -26.88 -7.24
N GLU A 12 -3.23 -25.74 -6.55
CA GLU A 12 -4.37 -25.19 -5.81
C GLU A 12 -5.24 -24.31 -6.71
N THR A 13 -6.54 -24.58 -6.70
CA THR A 13 -7.59 -23.91 -7.48
C THR A 13 -8.23 -22.71 -6.76
N ASN A 14 -7.66 -22.25 -5.63
CA ASN A 14 -8.22 -21.12 -4.90
C ASN A 14 -7.98 -19.81 -5.67
N GLN A 15 -8.90 -19.50 -6.57
CA GLN A 15 -8.88 -18.32 -7.44
C GLN A 15 -8.92 -17.01 -6.63
N GLU A 16 -9.46 -17.01 -5.41
CA GLU A 16 -9.48 -15.81 -4.53
C GLU A 16 -8.07 -15.35 -4.13
N LYS A 17 -7.09 -16.27 -4.05
CA LYS A 17 -5.67 -15.93 -3.84
C LYS A 17 -5.08 -15.12 -5.00
N PHE A 18 -5.62 -15.27 -6.22
CA PHE A 18 -5.19 -14.55 -7.42
C PHE A 18 -5.96 -13.25 -7.64
N TYR A 19 -7.23 -13.18 -7.21
CA TYR A 19 -8.03 -11.95 -7.27
C TYR A 19 -7.57 -10.90 -6.24
N ASN A 20 -7.10 -11.33 -5.06
CA ASN A 20 -6.67 -10.46 -3.96
C ASN A 20 -5.14 -10.20 -3.95
N GLY A 21 -4.50 -10.24 -5.11
CA GLY A 21 -3.04 -10.16 -5.30
C GLY A 21 -2.38 -8.83 -4.97
N SER A 22 -2.65 -8.22 -3.81
CA SER A 22 -1.59 -7.47 -3.12
C SER A 22 -0.83 -8.49 -2.30
N ALA A 23 0.40 -8.82 -2.70
CA ALA A 23 1.30 -9.78 -2.05
C ALA A 23 1.79 -9.32 -0.64
N GLY A 24 0.91 -8.70 0.15
CA GLY A 24 1.22 -8.07 1.42
C GLY A 24 0.01 -8.03 2.35
N PHE A 25 0.21 -7.43 3.51
CA PHE A 25 -0.82 -7.29 4.54
C PHE A 25 -1.88 -6.26 4.13
N GLN A 26 -3.15 -6.55 4.46
CA GLN A 26 -4.22 -5.55 4.41
C GLN A 26 -4.15 -4.64 5.65
N ALA A 27 -4.96 -3.58 5.70
CA ALA A 27 -5.16 -2.86 6.96
C ALA A 27 -5.65 -3.85 8.04
N GLY A 28 -5.24 -3.64 9.29
CA GLY A 28 -5.49 -4.57 10.38
C GLY A 28 -4.35 -4.69 11.36
N GLU A 29 -4.45 -5.66 12.25
CA GLU A 29 -3.43 -5.97 13.25
C GLU A 29 -2.88 -7.38 13.04
N PHE A 30 -1.56 -7.50 12.98
CA PHE A 30 -0.87 -8.75 12.64
C PHE A 30 0.33 -8.97 13.53
N THR A 31 0.48 -10.20 14.01
CA THR A 31 1.71 -10.61 14.71
C THR A 31 2.74 -10.97 13.67
N VAL A 32 3.87 -10.28 13.73
CA VAL A 32 4.95 -10.42 12.78
C VAL A 32 6.28 -10.48 13.52
N LYS A 33 7.27 -11.07 12.86
CA LYS A 33 8.68 -10.99 13.26
C LYS A 33 9.43 -10.09 12.28
N VAL A 34 10.47 -9.43 12.75
CA VAL A 34 11.46 -8.82 11.85
C VAL A 34 12.25 -9.95 11.19
N LYS A 35 12.08 -10.12 9.88
CA LYS A 35 12.77 -11.14 9.09
C LYS A 35 14.16 -10.69 8.69
N ASN A 36 14.26 -9.46 8.19
CA ASN A 36 15.49 -8.92 7.62
C ASN A 36 15.50 -7.40 7.67
N ILE A 37 16.69 -6.82 7.53
CA ILE A 37 16.92 -5.38 7.32
C ILE A 37 17.57 -5.21 5.95
N GLU A 38 17.05 -4.29 5.13
CA GLU A 38 17.61 -3.94 3.83
C GLU A 38 18.16 -2.51 3.84
N PHE A 39 19.37 -2.34 3.29
CA PHE A 39 20.02 -1.04 3.11
C PHE A 39 20.11 -0.75 1.62
N ASN A 40 19.18 0.05 1.11
CA ASN A 40 19.03 0.28 -0.33
C ASN A 40 19.45 1.70 -0.76
N ASP A 41 19.80 2.58 0.18
CA ASP A 41 20.18 3.95 -0.14
C ASP A 41 21.71 4.12 -0.15
N ARG A 42 22.24 4.71 -1.23
CA ARG A 42 23.67 5.09 -1.34
C ARG A 42 24.08 6.11 -0.28
N GLU A 43 23.11 6.87 0.22
CA GLU A 43 23.29 7.91 1.22
C GLU A 43 22.98 7.43 2.66
N ASN A 44 22.62 6.16 2.86
CA ASN A 44 22.27 5.58 4.16
C ASN A 44 21.21 6.40 4.95
N ARG A 45 20.26 7.07 4.28
CA ARG A 45 19.29 7.96 4.94
C ARG A 45 18.10 7.23 5.57
N TYR A 46 17.91 5.97 5.21
CA TYR A 46 16.91 5.09 5.79
C TYR A 46 17.36 3.64 5.66
N PHE A 47 16.77 2.78 6.48
CA PHE A 47 16.81 1.33 6.30
C PHE A 47 15.39 0.80 6.18
N THR A 48 15.23 -0.33 5.51
CA THR A 48 13.93 -0.99 5.35
C THR A 48 13.84 -2.18 6.29
N ILE A 49 12.83 -2.19 7.15
CA ILE A 49 12.50 -3.36 7.97
C ILE A 49 11.55 -4.24 7.17
N VAL A 50 11.93 -5.51 7.02
CA VAL A 50 11.07 -6.54 6.44
C VAL A 50 10.42 -7.33 7.56
N PHE A 51 9.13 -7.12 7.77
CA PHE A 51 8.31 -7.91 8.68
C PHE A 51 7.75 -9.13 7.97
N GLU A 52 7.61 -10.25 8.66
CA GLU A 52 7.03 -11.51 8.15
C GLU A 52 6.08 -12.12 9.20
N ASN A 53 4.91 -12.61 8.77
CA ASN A 53 4.05 -13.43 9.63
C ASN A 53 4.35 -14.94 9.47
N ASP A 54 3.66 -15.75 10.26
CA ASP A 54 3.69 -17.22 10.18
C ASP A 54 3.28 -17.79 8.81
N GLU A 55 2.40 -17.11 8.09
CA GLU A 55 1.98 -17.45 6.72
C GLU A 55 3.03 -17.09 5.64
N GLY A 56 4.14 -16.44 6.00
CA GLY A 56 5.18 -16.01 5.07
C GLY A 56 4.87 -14.72 4.28
N LYS A 57 3.77 -14.03 4.60
CA LYS A 57 3.46 -12.70 4.05
C LYS A 57 4.42 -11.68 4.62
N GLN A 58 4.83 -10.73 3.79
CA GLN A 58 5.81 -9.71 4.17
C GLN A 58 5.25 -8.29 4.09
N TYR A 59 5.70 -7.45 5.01
CA TYR A 59 5.48 -6.00 4.99
C TYR A 59 6.83 -5.30 5.06
N LYS A 60 7.05 -4.32 4.18
CA LYS A 60 8.26 -3.51 4.17
C LYS A 60 7.96 -2.13 4.70
N HIS A 61 8.75 -1.67 5.68
CA HIS A 61 8.63 -0.34 6.26
C HIS A 61 9.98 0.38 6.17
N ASN A 62 10.00 1.56 5.57
CA ASN A 62 11.19 2.40 5.52
C ASN A 62 11.27 3.28 6.77
N GLN A 63 12.35 3.13 7.52
CA GLN A 63 12.64 3.92 8.71
C GLN A 63 13.79 4.88 8.44
N PHE A 64 13.51 6.18 8.56
CA PHE A 64 14.53 7.23 8.44
C PHE A 64 15.53 7.18 9.59
N VAL A 65 16.78 7.52 9.30
CA VAL A 65 17.88 7.66 10.27
C VAL A 65 18.40 9.11 10.28
N PRO A 66 19.21 9.50 11.28
CA PRO A 66 19.79 10.84 11.32
C PRO A 66 20.64 11.15 10.07
N PRO A 67 20.76 12.44 9.68
CA PRO A 67 20.15 13.60 10.30
C PRO A 67 18.66 13.77 9.95
N TYR A 68 17.84 14.11 10.94
CA TYR A 68 16.41 14.32 10.74
C TYR A 68 16.08 15.73 10.26
N LYS A 69 15.07 15.85 9.40
CA LYS A 69 14.51 17.13 8.97
C LYS A 69 13.41 17.62 9.91
N TYR A 70 12.74 16.70 10.61
CA TYR A 70 11.59 16.98 11.46
C TYR A 70 11.59 16.10 12.72
N ASP A 71 11.16 16.67 13.86
CA ASP A 71 11.09 15.98 15.16
C ASP A 71 10.27 14.68 15.13
N PHE A 72 9.25 14.60 14.28
CA PHE A 72 8.43 13.40 14.19
C PHE A 72 9.21 12.19 13.64
N GLN A 73 10.25 12.42 12.83
CA GLN A 73 11.07 11.34 12.28
C GLN A 73 11.94 10.70 13.36
N GLU A 74 12.50 11.53 14.25
CA GLU A 74 13.25 11.10 15.42
C GLU A 74 12.36 10.31 16.38
N LYS A 75 11.20 10.87 16.72
CA LYS A 75 10.22 10.20 17.59
C LYS A 75 9.77 8.85 17.02
N GLN A 76 9.56 8.76 15.71
CA GLN A 76 9.22 7.50 15.04
C GLN A 76 10.30 6.44 15.21
N LEU A 77 11.59 6.78 15.00
CA LEU A 77 12.68 5.81 15.21
C LEU A 77 12.69 5.34 16.67
N ILE A 78 12.71 6.28 17.62
CA ILE A 78 12.79 5.98 19.06
C ILE A 78 11.64 5.06 19.46
N GLU A 79 10.41 5.40 19.09
CA GLU A 79 9.24 4.58 19.40
C GLU A 79 9.31 3.20 18.76
N LEU A 80 9.69 3.11 17.49
CA LEU A 80 9.76 1.85 16.76
C LEU A 80 10.76 0.89 17.42
N VAL A 81 12.00 1.32 17.61
CA VAL A 81 13.04 0.43 18.16
C VAL A 81 12.79 0.11 19.63
N THR A 82 12.24 1.07 20.41
CA THR A 82 11.86 0.82 21.80
C THR A 82 10.75 -0.21 21.90
N ARG A 83 9.74 -0.14 21.03
CA ARG A 83 8.64 -1.13 21.00
C ARG A 83 9.09 -2.51 20.50
N LEU A 84 10.18 -2.59 19.73
CA LEU A 84 10.89 -3.83 19.39
C LEU A 84 11.84 -4.32 20.50
N GLY A 85 11.94 -3.58 21.61
CA GLY A 85 12.71 -3.96 22.79
C GLY A 85 14.20 -3.59 22.71
N ILE A 86 14.58 -2.65 21.84
CA ILE A 86 15.92 -2.05 21.84
C ILE A 86 15.95 -0.94 22.90
N LYS A 87 17.01 -0.95 23.72
CA LYS A 87 17.26 0.10 24.69
C LYS A 87 18.25 1.10 24.11
N LEU A 88 17.77 2.28 23.73
CA LEU A 88 18.61 3.37 23.23
C LEU A 88 19.34 4.10 24.37
N ASN A 89 20.54 4.63 24.07
CA ASN A 89 21.35 5.42 25.00
C ASN A 89 21.31 6.92 24.67
N LEU A 90 20.19 7.57 24.99
CA LEU A 90 19.95 8.97 24.64
C LEU A 90 21.02 9.91 25.27
N PRO A 91 21.47 10.96 24.56
CA PRO A 91 20.94 11.46 23.28
C PRO A 91 21.48 10.72 22.04
N SER A 92 22.42 9.77 22.21
CA SER A 92 22.84 8.91 21.12
C SER A 92 21.70 7.97 20.72
N LEU A 93 21.48 7.84 19.41
CA LEU A 93 20.51 6.93 18.81
C LEU A 93 21.21 5.69 18.24
N ASP A 94 22.42 5.39 18.71
CA ASP A 94 23.22 4.28 18.21
C ASP A 94 22.64 2.94 18.67
N PHE A 95 22.41 2.03 17.73
CA PHE A 95 22.08 0.63 17.97
C PHE A 95 22.47 -0.21 16.74
N ASP A 96 22.66 -1.52 16.89
CA ASP A 96 22.86 -2.41 15.75
C ASP A 96 21.50 -2.84 15.18
N THR A 97 21.26 -2.55 13.90
CA THR A 97 20.03 -2.99 13.20
C THR A 97 19.85 -4.51 13.20
N ASN A 98 20.93 -5.29 13.32
CA ASN A 98 20.85 -6.75 13.43
C ASN A 98 20.12 -7.18 14.72
N ASP A 99 20.15 -6.36 15.77
CA ASP A 99 19.44 -6.63 17.03
C ASP A 99 17.91 -6.59 16.86
N LEU A 100 17.42 -6.01 15.77
CA LEU A 100 16.01 -6.03 15.41
C LEU A 100 15.57 -7.39 14.87
N ILE A 101 16.47 -8.16 14.25
CA ILE A 101 16.14 -9.41 13.57
C ILE A 101 15.61 -10.44 14.58
N GLY A 102 14.49 -11.07 14.23
CA GLY A 102 13.81 -12.06 15.08
C GLY A 102 12.95 -11.45 16.20
N LYS A 103 12.94 -10.12 16.39
CA LYS A 103 12.02 -9.47 17.32
C LYS A 103 10.59 -9.57 16.81
N PHE A 104 9.67 -9.96 17.69
CA PHE A 104 8.24 -10.00 17.41
C PHE A 104 7.57 -8.69 17.80
N CYS A 105 6.52 -8.33 17.09
CA CYS A 105 5.64 -7.23 17.41
C CYS A 105 4.25 -7.43 16.80
N HIS A 106 3.26 -6.68 17.28
CA HIS A 106 1.99 -6.55 16.56
C HIS A 106 2.06 -5.34 15.63
N LEU A 107 2.12 -5.59 14.33
CA LEU A 107 2.08 -4.61 13.27
C LEU A 107 0.64 -4.11 13.08
N VAL A 108 0.43 -2.81 13.22
CA VAL A 108 -0.87 -2.17 12.99
C VAL A 108 -0.81 -1.35 11.70
N LEU A 109 -1.66 -1.74 10.76
CA LEU A 109 -1.81 -1.10 9.46
C LEU A 109 -3.19 -0.48 9.33
N LYS A 110 -3.30 0.68 8.68
CA LYS A 110 -4.56 1.40 8.50
C LYS A 110 -4.83 1.68 7.03
N TRP A 111 -6.10 1.85 6.71
CA TRP A 111 -6.50 2.42 5.42
C TRP A 111 -6.15 3.90 5.38
N LYS A 112 -5.48 4.33 4.32
CA LYS A 112 -5.21 5.73 4.01
C LYS A 112 -5.66 6.00 2.58
N PHE A 113 -6.41 7.09 2.39
CA PHE A 113 -6.84 7.50 1.07
C PHE A 113 -5.66 8.15 0.34
N ASN A 114 -5.41 7.72 -0.89
CA ASN A 114 -4.53 8.40 -1.82
C ASN A 114 -5.41 9.29 -2.70
N GLU A 115 -5.30 10.60 -2.52
CA GLU A 115 -6.05 11.59 -3.30
C GLU A 115 -5.69 11.53 -4.79
N ASP A 116 -4.42 11.29 -5.11
CA ASP A 116 -3.93 11.26 -6.49
C ASP A 116 -4.48 10.07 -7.28
N GLU A 117 -4.61 8.92 -6.62
CA GLU A 117 -5.09 7.67 -7.23
C GLU A 117 -6.59 7.42 -6.99
N GLY A 118 -7.24 8.25 -6.17
CA GLY A 118 -8.62 8.08 -5.73
C GLY A 118 -8.89 6.76 -5.01
N LYS A 119 -7.87 6.17 -4.37
CA LYS A 119 -7.92 4.80 -3.81
C LYS A 119 -7.33 4.72 -2.42
N TYR A 120 -7.89 3.85 -1.60
CA TYR A 120 -7.37 3.49 -0.29
C TYR A 120 -6.25 2.45 -0.42
N PHE A 121 -5.12 2.76 0.19
CA PHE A 121 -3.99 1.86 0.38
C PHE A 121 -3.75 1.56 1.85
N THR A 122 -2.93 0.54 2.11
CA THR A 122 -2.55 0.15 3.45
C THR A 122 -1.28 0.90 3.86
N ASP A 123 -1.37 1.68 4.94
CA ASP A 123 -0.28 2.49 5.47
C ASP A 123 0.17 1.99 6.85
N PHE A 124 1.46 2.13 7.13
CA PHE A 124 2.00 1.82 8.45
C PHE A 124 1.43 2.80 9.48
N SER A 125 0.85 2.28 10.56
CA SER A 125 0.37 3.13 11.65
C SER A 125 1.38 3.14 12.80
N PHE A 126 1.58 1.98 13.44
CA PHE A 126 2.55 1.78 14.51
C PHE A 126 2.72 0.28 14.76
N ILE A 127 3.66 -0.07 15.63
CA ILE A 127 3.74 -1.44 16.19
C ILE A 127 3.36 -1.44 17.67
N LYS A 128 2.85 -2.55 18.20
CA LYS A 128 2.74 -2.78 19.64
C LYS A 128 3.83 -3.77 20.08
N PRO A 129 4.40 -3.59 21.28
CA PRO A 129 5.32 -4.57 21.84
C PRO A 129 4.65 -5.93 21.97
N PHE A 130 5.38 -6.98 21.60
CA PHE A 130 4.95 -8.37 21.82
C PHE A 130 5.65 -8.92 23.06
N LYS A 131 4.89 -9.50 23.99
CA LYS A 131 5.40 -10.22 25.16
C LYS A 131 5.26 -11.72 24.94
N LYS A 132 6.21 -12.47 25.47
CA LYS A 132 6.17 -13.94 25.42
C LYS A 132 4.91 -14.43 26.17
N GLY A 133 3.96 -14.99 25.42
CA GLY A 133 2.65 -15.42 25.93
C GLY A 133 1.47 -14.62 25.36
N ASP A 134 1.72 -13.55 24.60
CA ASP A 134 0.68 -12.86 23.84
C ASP A 134 0.16 -13.75 22.71
N ASP A 135 -1.14 -13.65 22.44
CA ASP A 135 -1.79 -14.38 21.36
C ASP A 135 -1.31 -13.91 19.99
N VAL A 136 -1.22 -14.85 19.04
CA VAL A 136 -0.98 -14.53 17.64
C VAL A 136 -2.23 -13.85 17.07
N VAL A 137 -2.11 -12.55 16.78
CA VAL A 137 -3.14 -11.73 16.14
C VAL A 137 -2.99 -11.79 14.61
N ASN A 138 -4.08 -12.09 13.91
CA ASN A 138 -4.22 -11.93 12.45
C ASN A 138 -5.64 -11.39 12.17
N LYS A 139 -5.81 -10.07 12.31
CA LYS A 139 -7.11 -9.39 12.28
C LYS A 139 -7.12 -8.34 11.17
N PRO A 140 -7.34 -8.73 9.91
CA PRO A 140 -7.55 -7.77 8.83
C PRO A 140 -8.83 -6.97 9.06
N ILE A 141 -8.80 -5.69 8.69
CA ILE A 141 -9.92 -4.76 8.75
C ILE A 141 -10.35 -4.49 7.30
N PRO A 142 -11.50 -5.01 6.86
CA PRO A 142 -12.00 -4.73 5.52
C PRO A 142 -12.34 -3.25 5.36
N LYS A 143 -12.30 -2.75 4.12
CA LYS A 143 -12.80 -1.41 3.80
C LYS A 143 -14.28 -1.30 4.18
N THR A 144 -14.65 -0.18 4.78
CA THR A 144 -16.05 0.15 5.07
C THR A 144 -16.81 0.49 3.78
N ASP A 145 -18.14 0.44 3.80
CA ASP A 145 -18.95 0.76 2.63
C ASP A 145 -18.77 2.22 2.19
N LYS A 146 -18.51 3.13 3.13
CA LYS A 146 -18.14 4.53 2.82
C LYS A 146 -16.86 4.62 2.02
N GLN A 147 -15.81 3.90 2.43
CA GLN A 147 -14.53 3.88 1.73
C GLN A 147 -14.66 3.29 0.33
N LYS A 148 -15.42 2.19 0.19
CA LYS A 148 -15.70 1.60 -1.13
C LYS A 148 -16.47 2.58 -2.03
N ALA A 149 -17.45 3.30 -1.48
CA ALA A 149 -18.21 4.30 -2.22
C ALA A 149 -17.32 5.48 -2.65
N GLU A 150 -16.39 5.92 -1.80
CA GLU A 150 -15.44 6.99 -2.11
C GLU A 150 -14.48 6.60 -3.25
N GLU A 151 -14.00 5.36 -3.28
CA GLU A 151 -13.22 4.83 -4.42
C GLU A 151 -14.03 4.76 -5.71
N ASN A 152 -15.32 4.39 -5.62
CA ASN A 152 -16.21 4.33 -6.78
C ASN A 152 -16.57 5.74 -7.31
N ASN A 153 -16.63 6.75 -6.45
CA ASN A 153 -16.85 8.14 -6.84
C ASN A 153 -15.57 8.77 -7.42
N GLY A 154 -14.39 8.44 -6.89
CA GLY A 154 -13.09 8.86 -7.45
C GLY A 154 -12.81 8.26 -8.83
N ALA A 155 -13.30 7.05 -9.10
CA ALA A 155 -13.22 6.42 -10.42
C ALA A 155 -14.02 7.14 -11.52
N GLN A 156 -14.95 8.05 -11.17
CA GLN A 156 -15.65 8.89 -12.16
C GLN A 156 -14.84 10.12 -12.61
N GLN A 157 -13.69 10.42 -11.99
CA GLN A 157 -12.79 11.49 -12.45
C GLN A 157 -11.68 11.00 -13.40
N GLN A 158 -11.68 9.73 -13.79
CA GLN A 158 -11.06 9.36 -15.06
C GLN A 158 -12.08 9.66 -16.16
N THR A 159 -11.94 10.81 -16.81
CA THR A 159 -12.59 11.07 -18.09
C THR A 159 -12.34 9.86 -18.98
N SER A 160 -13.40 9.11 -19.25
CA SER A 160 -13.34 8.06 -20.24
C SER A 160 -12.91 8.72 -21.55
N MET A 161 -11.80 8.26 -22.14
CA MET A 161 -11.38 8.60 -23.50
C MET A 161 -12.46 8.28 -24.56
N SER A 162 -13.63 7.74 -24.17
CA SER A 162 -14.78 7.51 -25.03
C SER A 162 -15.75 8.69 -25.16
N GLN A 163 -15.51 9.82 -24.47
CA GLN A 163 -16.21 11.08 -24.76
C GLN A 163 -15.31 12.06 -25.51
N GLN A 164 -14.67 11.57 -26.57
CA GLN A 164 -14.14 12.45 -27.60
C GLN A 164 -15.36 12.96 -28.38
N SER A 165 -15.80 14.19 -28.09
CA SER A 165 -16.70 14.94 -28.97
C SER A 165 -16.11 14.90 -30.37
N ASN A 166 -16.83 14.34 -31.34
CA ASN A 166 -16.41 14.31 -32.73
C ASN A 166 -16.12 15.75 -33.19
N PRO A 167 -14.86 16.11 -33.50
CA PRO A 167 -14.54 17.46 -33.98
C PRO A 167 -14.96 17.67 -35.45
N PHE A 168 -15.76 16.75 -36.01
CA PHE A 168 -16.29 16.75 -37.37
C PHE A 168 -17.82 16.84 -37.42
N GLU A 169 -18.52 17.06 -36.30
CA GLU A 169 -19.93 17.51 -36.35
C GLU A 169 -19.98 18.98 -36.81
N SER A 170 -19.69 19.18 -38.09
CA SER A 170 -20.05 20.36 -38.85
C SER A 170 -21.56 20.35 -39.01
N SER A 171 -22.25 21.22 -38.26
CA SER A 171 -23.54 21.75 -38.64
C SER A 171 -23.41 22.45 -40.00
N GLY A 172 -23.64 21.70 -41.07
CA GLY A 172 -23.50 22.16 -42.45
C GLY A 172 -24.40 21.35 -43.38
N GLN A 173 -25.70 21.43 -43.14
CA GLN A 173 -26.72 20.99 -44.08
C GLN A 173 -26.63 21.91 -45.30
N PHE A 174 -25.91 21.49 -46.34
CA PHE A 174 -26.07 22.03 -47.69
C PHE A 174 -27.44 21.59 -48.22
N GLY A 175 -28.47 22.30 -47.78
CA GLY A 175 -29.75 22.36 -48.46
C GLY A 175 -29.63 23.39 -49.58
N TYR A 176 -29.57 22.92 -50.82
CA TYR A 176 -29.88 23.77 -51.95
C TYR A 176 -31.39 24.03 -51.93
N ASP A 177 -31.80 25.28 -51.71
CA ASP A 177 -33.16 25.73 -52.01
C ASP A 177 -33.16 26.47 -53.35
N ASP A 178 -33.89 25.89 -54.30
CA ASP A 178 -33.96 26.21 -55.73
C ASP A 178 -34.88 27.43 -56.02
N GLN A 179 -34.91 28.45 -55.14
CA GLN A 179 -35.96 29.50 -55.19
C GLN A 179 -35.57 30.98 -55.02
N ASP A 180 -34.30 31.37 -54.89
CA ASP A 180 -33.94 32.81 -54.88
C ASP A 180 -33.01 33.23 -56.04
N LEU A 181 -33.31 32.70 -57.23
CA LEU A 181 -33.08 33.41 -58.49
C LEU A 181 -34.09 34.58 -58.58
N ALA A 182 -33.61 35.81 -58.40
CA ALA A 182 -34.34 37.01 -58.82
C ALA A 182 -33.67 37.63 -60.06
N PHE A 183 -34.50 37.93 -61.06
CA PHE A 183 -34.18 38.56 -62.35
C PHE A 183 -33.63 39.98 -62.23
#